data_AF-A0A2V5QJ53-F1
#
_entry.id   AF-A0A2V5QJ53-F1
#
_cell.length_a   1.000
_cell.length_b   1.000
_cell.length_c   1.000
_cell.angle_alpha   90.00
_cell.angle_beta   90.00
_cell.angle_gamma   90.00
#
_symmetry.space_group_name_H-M   'P 1'
#
loop_
_entity.id
_entity.type
_entity.pdbx_description
1 polymer ?
#
loop_
_entity_poly.entity_id
_entity_poly.type
_entity_poly.pdbx_seq_one_letter_code
_entity_poly.pdbx_strand_id
1 'polypeptide(L)'
;SHGKIDNDKVDVYAREALKPFENSSGENPYSVQRDLQEVMQQNVGIVRDEGEMRSALDHLKTFWERAARVGVTGNRDFNPGWHTALDLKNLLTVSEAITRAALERKESRGAQFREDCPEKDERFSKVNTLIRKGEGGGMDVLLEPLPEMPDYLKQIIEEMK
;
A
#
# COMPACT_ATOMS: atom_id res chain seq x y z
N SER A 1 -29.17 4.96 7.97
CA SER A 1 -29.77 4.27 6.82
C SER A 1 -28.82 3.19 6.36
N HIS A 2 -29.24 1.93 6.34
CA HIS A 2 -28.43 0.89 5.69
C HIS A 2 -28.36 1.25 4.20
N GLY A 3 -27.14 1.35 3.64
CA GLY A 3 -26.94 1.72 2.24
C GLY A 3 -27.71 0.78 1.30
N LYS A 4 -28.25 1.30 0.19
CA LYS A 4 -28.88 0.45 -0.83
C LYS A 4 -27.82 -0.39 -1.52
N ILE A 5 -28.06 -1.70 -1.61
CA ILE A 5 -27.21 -2.61 -2.38
C ILE A 5 -27.56 -2.47 -3.86
N ASP A 6 -26.53 -2.31 -4.68
CA ASP A 6 -26.61 -2.24 -6.13
C ASP A 6 -26.20 -3.60 -6.70
N ASN A 7 -27.17 -4.40 -7.14
CA ASN A 7 -26.93 -5.78 -7.57
C ASN A 7 -26.04 -5.86 -8.83
N ASP A 8 -26.12 -4.86 -9.72
CA ASP A 8 -25.30 -4.84 -10.92
C ASP A 8 -23.80 -4.72 -10.56
N LYS A 9 -23.48 -3.95 -9.52
CA LYS A 9 -22.12 -3.87 -8.99
C LYS A 9 -21.67 -5.18 -8.35
N VAL A 10 -22.55 -5.86 -7.62
CA VAL A 10 -22.24 -7.17 -7.02
C VAL A 10 -21.82 -8.17 -8.09
N ASP A 11 -22.56 -8.24 -9.19
CA ASP A 11 -22.26 -9.16 -10.30
C ASP A 11 -20.96 -8.82 -11.03
N VAL A 12 -20.61 -7.54 -11.13
CA VAL A 12 -19.30 -7.12 -11.66
C VAL A 12 -18.17 -7.59 -10.75
N TYR A 13 -18.26 -7.34 -9.43
CA TYR A 13 -17.22 -7.76 -8.49
C TYR A 13 -17.09 -9.28 -8.39
N ALA A 14 -18.22 -10.01 -8.45
CA ALA A 14 -18.21 -11.47 -8.47
C ALA A 14 -17.48 -12.02 -9.70
N ARG A 15 -17.73 -11.47 -10.90
CA ARG A 15 -17.02 -11.84 -12.12
C ARG A 15 -15.53 -11.52 -12.03
N GLU A 16 -15.18 -10.32 -11.58
CA GLU A 16 -13.77 -9.96 -11.39
C GLU A 16 -13.05 -10.90 -10.41
N ALA A 17 -13.70 -11.26 -9.31
CA ALA A 17 -13.14 -12.15 -8.32
C ALA A 17 -12.90 -13.56 -8.90
N LEU A 18 -13.73 -14.02 -9.83
CA LEU A 18 -13.61 -15.36 -10.43
C LEU A 18 -12.67 -15.44 -11.63
N LYS A 19 -12.31 -14.30 -12.22
CA LYS A 19 -11.40 -14.22 -13.38
C LYS A 19 -10.12 -15.07 -13.28
N PRO A 20 -9.44 -15.21 -12.12
CA PRO A 20 -8.25 -16.07 -12.02
C PRO A 20 -8.50 -17.54 -12.40
N PHE A 21 -9.72 -18.07 -12.18
CA PHE A 21 -10.08 -19.44 -12.56
C PHE A 21 -10.27 -19.60 -14.08
N GLU A 22 -10.53 -18.52 -14.79
CA GLU A 22 -10.73 -18.51 -16.24
C GLU A 22 -9.39 -18.44 -17.01
N ASN A 23 -8.30 -18.16 -16.30
CA ASN A 23 -6.97 -17.95 -16.87
C ASN A 23 -6.03 -19.11 -16.50
N SER A 24 -6.30 -20.31 -16.98
CA SER A 24 -5.54 -21.52 -16.60
C SER A 24 -4.06 -21.50 -17.01
N SER A 25 -3.67 -20.64 -17.96
CA SER A 25 -2.28 -20.38 -18.37
C SER A 25 -1.69 -19.10 -17.76
N GLY A 26 -2.40 -18.48 -16.83
CA GLY A 26 -1.97 -17.26 -16.16
C GLY A 26 -0.77 -17.48 -15.26
N GLU A 27 -0.11 -16.38 -14.91
CA GLU A 27 1.02 -16.42 -13.99
C GLU A 27 0.58 -16.92 -12.60
N ASN A 28 1.44 -17.69 -11.93
CA ASN A 28 1.16 -18.15 -10.58
C ASN A 28 1.13 -16.94 -9.61
N PRO A 29 0.03 -16.69 -8.87
CA PRO A 29 -0.09 -15.55 -7.98
C PRO A 29 0.95 -15.54 -6.85
N TYR A 30 1.41 -16.71 -6.39
CA TYR A 30 2.47 -16.79 -5.38
C TYR A 30 3.81 -16.26 -5.89
N SER A 31 4.10 -16.42 -7.18
CA SER A 31 5.32 -15.88 -7.79
C SER A 31 5.28 -14.35 -7.78
N VAL A 32 4.16 -13.74 -8.16
CA VAL A 32 3.98 -12.29 -8.12
C VAL A 32 4.07 -11.77 -6.68
N GLN A 33 3.45 -12.47 -5.73
CA GLN A 33 3.52 -12.12 -4.31
C GLN A 33 4.96 -12.14 -3.78
N ARG A 34 5.71 -13.20 -4.08
CA ARG A 34 7.12 -13.33 -3.66
C ARG A 34 7.98 -12.21 -4.24
N ASP A 35 7.88 -11.96 -5.55
CA ASP A 35 8.69 -10.92 -6.19
C ASP A 35 8.33 -9.52 -5.65
N LEU A 36 7.05 -9.26 -5.33
CA LEU A 36 6.62 -8.04 -4.65
C LEU A 36 7.27 -7.91 -3.26
N GLN A 37 7.29 -9.00 -2.48
CA GLN A 37 7.92 -9.02 -1.16
C GLN A 37 9.42 -8.73 -1.26
N GLU A 38 10.11 -9.33 -2.24
CA GLU A 38 11.54 -9.13 -2.47
C GLU A 38 11.84 -7.66 -2.81
N VAL A 39 11.10 -7.06 -3.75
CA VAL A 39 11.30 -5.64 -4.12
C VAL A 39 11.02 -4.71 -2.95
N MET A 40 9.94 -4.94 -2.19
CA MET A 40 9.62 -4.09 -1.04
C MET A 40 10.64 -4.23 0.09
N GLN A 41 11.15 -5.45 0.31
CA GLN A 41 12.20 -5.72 1.31
C GLN A 41 13.53 -5.05 0.93
N GLN A 42 13.90 -5.08 -0.34
CA GLN A 42 15.14 -4.51 -0.84
C GLN A 42 15.07 -2.97 -0.87
N ASN A 43 14.00 -2.41 -1.43
CA ASN A 43 13.97 -0.99 -1.82
C ASN A 43 13.15 -0.10 -0.88
N VAL A 44 12.39 -0.69 0.04
CA VAL A 44 11.50 0.03 0.99
C VAL A 44 11.60 -0.60 2.39
N GLY A 45 12.76 -1.21 2.68
CA GLY A 45 13.08 -1.89 3.92
C GLY A 45 13.26 -0.94 5.11
N ILE A 46 14.14 -1.33 6.05
CA ILE A 46 14.43 -0.53 7.26
C ILE A 46 15.20 0.74 6.89
N VAL A 47 16.27 0.58 6.10
CA VAL A 47 17.05 1.68 5.53
C VAL A 47 16.50 1.98 4.15
N ARG A 48 16.37 3.27 3.82
CA ARG A 48 15.75 3.74 2.58
C ARG A 48 16.55 4.90 2.01
N ASP A 49 16.60 5.01 0.69
CA ASP A 49 17.01 6.21 -0.02
C ASP A 49 16.01 6.55 -1.14
N GLU A 50 16.09 7.77 -1.67
CA GLU A 50 15.16 8.23 -2.71
C GLU A 50 15.23 7.39 -4.00
N GLY A 51 16.42 6.95 -4.40
CA GLY A 51 16.65 6.20 -5.63
C GLY A 51 16.01 4.82 -5.60
N GLU A 52 16.26 4.04 -4.54
CA GLU A 52 15.64 2.72 -4.37
C GLU A 52 14.12 2.80 -4.29
N MET A 53 13.58 3.75 -3.51
CA MET A 53 12.12 3.91 -3.39
C MET A 53 11.46 4.31 -4.73
N ARG A 54 12.12 5.12 -5.56
CA ARG A 54 11.64 5.42 -6.92
C ARG A 54 11.65 4.18 -7.80
N SER A 55 12.73 3.39 -7.73
CA SER A 55 12.82 2.10 -8.42
C SER A 55 11.70 1.14 -7.97
N ALA A 56 11.34 1.12 -6.69
CA ALA A 56 10.20 0.32 -6.20
C ALA A 56 8.87 0.75 -6.84
N LEU A 57 8.61 2.06 -7.02
CA LEU A 57 7.40 2.53 -7.70
C LEU A 57 7.33 2.07 -9.16
N ASP A 58 8.47 1.99 -9.85
CA ASP A 58 8.51 1.50 -11.23
C ASP A 58 8.23 -0.01 -11.30
N HIS A 59 8.82 -0.80 -10.39
CA HIS A 59 8.49 -2.22 -10.27
C HIS A 59 7.01 -2.46 -9.95
N LEU A 60 6.42 -1.66 -9.05
CA LEU A 60 5.01 -1.77 -8.67
C LEU A 60 4.07 -1.61 -9.88
N LYS A 61 4.39 -0.75 -10.84
CA LYS A 61 3.64 -0.64 -12.11
C LYS A 61 3.63 -1.97 -12.87
N THR A 62 4.78 -2.63 -12.97
CA THR A 62 4.89 -3.94 -13.63
C THR A 62 4.14 -5.04 -12.87
N PHE A 63 4.13 -4.98 -11.53
CA PHE A 63 3.41 -5.95 -10.72
C PHE A 63 1.90 -5.80 -10.84
N TRP A 64 1.36 -4.59 -11.05
CA TRP A 64 -0.05 -4.41 -11.40
C TRP A 64 -0.43 -5.13 -12.69
N GLU A 65 0.42 -5.07 -13.72
CA GLU A 65 0.21 -5.77 -14.99
C GLU A 65 0.33 -7.30 -14.85
N ARG A 66 1.27 -7.76 -14.02
CA ARG A 66 1.43 -9.20 -13.70
C ARG A 66 0.23 -9.72 -12.91
N ALA A 67 -0.19 -9.01 -11.85
CA ALA A 67 -1.36 -9.34 -11.04
C ALA A 67 -2.64 -9.43 -11.89
N ALA A 68 -2.79 -8.60 -12.93
CA ALA A 68 -3.94 -8.65 -13.83
C ALA A 68 -3.99 -9.92 -14.72
N ARG A 69 -2.88 -10.64 -14.84
CA ARG A 69 -2.69 -11.82 -15.71
C ARG A 69 -2.47 -13.11 -14.92
N VAL A 70 -2.68 -13.11 -13.61
CA VAL A 70 -2.53 -14.33 -12.81
C VAL A 70 -3.63 -15.34 -13.12
N GLY A 71 -3.31 -16.60 -12.88
CA GLY A 71 -4.16 -17.75 -13.10
C GLY A 71 -4.09 -18.71 -11.91
N VAL A 72 -5.18 -19.43 -11.67
CA VAL A 72 -5.22 -20.47 -10.62
C VAL A 72 -5.75 -21.77 -11.19
N THR A 73 -5.32 -22.89 -10.60
CA THR A 73 -5.77 -24.23 -10.95
C THR A 73 -6.57 -24.84 -9.80
N GLY A 74 -7.30 -25.93 -10.07
CA GLY A 74 -8.14 -26.62 -9.08
C GLY A 74 -9.57 -26.08 -9.02
N ASN A 75 -10.35 -26.58 -8.05
CA ASN A 75 -11.72 -26.15 -7.79
C ASN A 75 -11.76 -24.86 -6.97
N ARG A 76 -12.95 -24.31 -6.79
CA ARG A 76 -13.18 -23.05 -6.07
C ARG A 76 -13.18 -23.21 -4.55
N ASP A 77 -13.42 -24.41 -4.05
CA ASP A 77 -13.57 -24.67 -2.63
C ASP A 77 -12.23 -24.49 -1.91
N PHE A 78 -12.14 -23.49 -1.03
CA PHE A 78 -10.94 -23.19 -0.23
C PHE A 78 -9.64 -23.13 -1.06
N ASN A 79 -9.68 -22.51 -2.23
CA ASN A 79 -8.51 -22.43 -3.11
C ASN A 79 -7.52 -21.35 -2.63
N PRO A 80 -6.33 -21.72 -2.10
CA PRO A 80 -5.40 -20.74 -1.55
C PRO A 80 -4.75 -19.87 -2.64
N GLY A 81 -4.60 -20.39 -3.87
CA GLY A 81 -4.06 -19.61 -4.98
C GLY A 81 -5.03 -18.49 -5.37
N TRP A 82 -6.33 -18.77 -5.31
CA TRP A 82 -7.37 -17.76 -5.52
C TRP A 82 -7.35 -16.68 -4.44
N HIS A 83 -7.20 -17.06 -3.17
CA HIS A 83 -7.05 -16.08 -2.07
C HIS A 83 -5.87 -15.15 -2.32
N THR A 84 -4.70 -15.70 -2.65
CA THR A 84 -3.53 -14.88 -3.00
C THR A 84 -3.79 -13.96 -4.19
N ALA A 85 -4.45 -14.48 -5.25
CA ALA A 85 -4.77 -13.67 -6.43
C ALA A 85 -5.68 -12.47 -6.09
N LEU A 86 -6.63 -12.63 -5.17
CA LEU A 86 -7.44 -11.52 -4.67
C LEU A 86 -6.60 -10.53 -3.86
N ASP A 87 -5.73 -11.03 -2.99
CA ASP A 87 -4.91 -10.23 -2.10
C ASP A 87 -3.86 -9.39 -2.83
N LEU A 88 -3.39 -9.80 -4.00
CA LEU A 88 -2.40 -9.04 -4.79
C LEU A 88 -2.82 -7.59 -5.02
N LYS A 89 -4.10 -7.32 -5.31
CA LYS A 89 -4.59 -5.94 -5.49
C LYS A 89 -4.46 -5.11 -4.20
N ASN A 90 -4.71 -5.73 -3.05
CA ASN A 90 -4.60 -5.09 -1.74
C ASN A 90 -3.13 -4.84 -1.37
N LEU A 91 -2.29 -5.87 -1.54
CA LEU A 91 -0.86 -5.79 -1.29
C LEU A 91 -0.22 -4.69 -2.14
N LEU A 92 -0.51 -4.63 -3.44
CA LEU A 92 0.03 -3.60 -4.33
C LEU A 92 -0.43 -2.20 -3.94
N THR A 93 -1.70 -2.04 -3.55
CA THR A 93 -2.24 -0.75 -3.11
C THR A 93 -1.52 -0.25 -1.85
N VAL A 94 -1.31 -1.12 -0.87
CA VAL A 94 -0.63 -0.78 0.39
C VAL A 94 0.86 -0.53 0.16
N SER A 95 1.51 -1.36 -0.66
CA SER A 95 2.92 -1.18 -1.03
C SER A 95 3.17 0.18 -1.67
N GLU A 96 2.34 0.57 -2.65
CA GLU A 96 2.44 1.88 -3.29
C GLU A 96 2.20 3.02 -2.31
N ALA A 97 1.22 2.90 -1.42
CA ALA A 97 0.94 3.90 -0.40
C ALA A 97 2.14 4.11 0.54
N ILE A 98 2.75 3.02 1.02
CA ILE A 98 3.92 3.06 1.89
C ILE A 98 5.10 3.73 1.18
N THR A 99 5.41 3.31 -0.05
CA THR A 99 6.54 3.86 -0.81
C THR A 99 6.36 5.35 -1.09
N ARG A 100 5.17 5.79 -1.48
CA ARG A 100 4.87 7.22 -1.72
C ARG A 100 4.96 8.04 -0.45
N ALA A 101 4.45 7.53 0.68
CA ALA A 101 4.55 8.22 1.96
C ALA A 101 6.02 8.37 2.41
N ALA A 102 6.84 7.32 2.21
CA ALA A 102 8.25 7.34 2.55
C ALA A 102 9.08 8.29 1.66
N LEU A 103 8.72 8.42 0.38
CA LEU A 103 9.33 9.37 -0.55
C LEU A 103 9.03 10.84 -0.19
N GLU A 104 7.77 11.13 0.16
CA GLU A 104 7.34 12.48 0.57
C GLU A 104 8.02 12.91 1.87
N ARG A 105 8.15 11.98 2.83
CA ARG A 105 8.72 12.26 4.15
C ARG A 105 10.25 12.23 4.11
N LYS A 106 10.85 13.38 3.77
CA LYS A 106 12.30 13.62 3.72
C LYS A 106 12.91 13.88 5.10
N GLU A 107 12.78 12.91 6.01
CA GLU A 107 13.44 12.90 7.33
C GLU A 107 13.59 11.45 7.83
N SER A 108 14.25 11.29 8.98
CA SER A 108 14.28 10.03 9.73
C SER A 108 13.64 10.16 11.11
N ARG A 109 12.62 9.34 11.38
CA ARG A 109 11.86 9.34 12.64
C ARG A 109 11.13 8.02 12.85
N GLY A 110 11.35 7.39 14.01
CA GLY A 110 10.68 6.14 14.36
C GLY A 110 11.08 5.01 13.40
N ALA A 111 10.09 4.33 12.81
CA ALA A 111 10.32 3.25 11.85
C ALA A 111 10.73 3.74 10.45
N GLN A 112 10.63 5.03 10.16
CA GLN A 112 11.14 5.63 8.93
C GLN A 112 12.60 6.03 9.15
N PHE A 113 13.53 5.35 8.48
CA PHE A 113 14.94 5.74 8.44
C PHE A 113 15.39 5.91 7.00
N ARG A 114 15.84 7.13 6.68
CA ARG A 114 16.34 7.54 5.37
C ARG A 114 17.80 7.92 5.47
N GLU A 115 18.68 7.18 4.81
CA GLU A 115 20.11 7.47 4.86
C GLU A 115 20.47 8.78 4.15
N ASP A 116 19.68 9.16 3.14
CA ASP A 116 19.79 10.42 2.42
C ASP A 116 19.16 11.61 3.16
N CYS A 117 18.40 11.36 4.24
CA CYS A 117 17.75 12.35 5.10
C CYS A 117 17.80 11.88 6.58
N PRO A 118 18.99 11.78 7.21
CA PRO A 118 19.16 11.13 8.51
C PRO A 118 18.62 11.95 9.68
N GLU A 119 18.46 13.26 9.50
CA GLU A 119 18.00 14.17 10.54
C GLU A 119 16.47 14.29 10.57
N LYS A 120 15.96 14.68 11.73
CA LYS A 120 14.55 15.05 11.89
C LYS A 120 14.30 16.44 11.31
N ASP A 121 13.18 16.61 10.62
CA ASP A 121 12.70 17.91 10.17
C ASP A 121 11.48 18.32 11.02
N GLU A 122 11.54 19.52 11.59
CA GLU A 122 10.47 20.05 12.44
C GLU A 122 9.13 20.15 11.68
N ARG A 123 9.13 20.40 10.37
CA ARG A 123 7.92 20.45 9.53
C ARG A 123 7.11 19.17 9.67
N PHE A 124 7.78 18.03 9.60
CA PHE A 124 7.15 16.72 9.66
C PHE A 124 6.68 16.34 11.09
N SER A 125 7.04 17.12 12.12
CA SER A 125 6.50 16.92 13.48
C SER A 125 5.08 17.43 13.66
N LYS A 126 4.57 18.23 12.73
CA LYS A 126 3.28 18.93 12.84
C LYS A 126 2.23 18.41 11.85
N VAL A 127 2.56 17.36 11.08
CA VAL A 127 1.69 16.81 10.02
C VAL A 127 1.69 15.28 10.00
N ASN A 128 0.56 14.71 9.60
CA ASN A 128 0.43 13.34 9.12
C ASN A 128 0.57 13.28 7.59
N THR A 129 1.19 12.22 7.08
CA THR A 129 1.18 11.93 5.64
C THR A 129 -0.06 11.11 5.30
N LEU A 130 -0.94 11.66 4.48
CA LEU A 130 -2.17 11.02 4.03
C LEU A 130 -2.00 10.54 2.60
N ILE A 131 -2.40 9.28 2.33
CA ILE A 131 -2.45 8.72 0.99
C ILE A 131 -3.91 8.50 0.61
N ARG A 132 -4.34 9.02 -0.54
CA ARG A 132 -5.70 8.87 -1.04
C ARG A 132 -5.68 8.31 -2.45
N LYS A 133 -6.48 7.28 -2.71
CA LYS A 133 -6.72 6.81 -4.07
C LYS A 133 -7.76 7.70 -4.74
N GLY A 134 -7.36 8.39 -5.81
CA GLY A 134 -8.24 9.24 -6.62
C GLY A 134 -9.12 8.42 -7.59
N GLU A 135 -10.09 9.08 -8.21
CA GLU A 135 -11.05 8.43 -9.14
C GLU A 135 -10.37 7.77 -10.35
N GLY A 136 -9.25 8.30 -10.80
CA GLY A 136 -8.43 7.73 -11.88
C GLY A 136 -7.54 6.56 -11.47
N GLY A 137 -7.62 6.09 -10.22
CA GLY A 137 -6.81 5.00 -9.68
C GLY A 137 -5.40 5.40 -9.23
N GLY A 138 -4.96 6.62 -9.53
CA GLY A 138 -3.73 7.20 -9.00
C GLY A 138 -3.81 7.50 -7.50
N MET A 139 -2.64 7.63 -6.87
CA MET A 139 -2.51 7.88 -5.43
C MET A 139 -2.00 9.31 -5.19
N ASP A 140 -2.81 10.11 -4.51
CA ASP A 140 -2.46 11.45 -4.04
C ASP A 140 -1.76 11.38 -2.69
N VAL A 141 -0.75 12.23 -2.52
CA VAL A 141 -0.03 12.39 -1.24
C VAL A 141 -0.34 13.78 -0.69
N LEU A 142 -0.81 13.81 0.56
CA LEU A 142 -1.19 15.03 1.26
C LEU A 142 -0.47 15.08 2.60
N LEU A 143 -0.17 16.29 3.07
CA LEU A 143 0.29 16.52 4.44
C LEU A 143 -0.83 17.23 5.20
N GLU A 144 -1.41 16.54 6.17
CA GLU A 144 -2.51 17.05 6.98
C GLU A 144 -1.99 17.48 8.35
N PRO A 145 -2.24 18.73 8.80
CA PRO A 145 -1.86 19.16 10.13
C PRO A 145 -2.37 18.23 11.23
N LEU A 146 -1.55 18.00 12.25
CA LEU A 146 -1.99 17.26 13.43
C LEU A 146 -3.15 18.01 14.10
N PRO A 147 -4.16 17.28 14.63
CA PRO A 147 -5.19 17.91 15.44
C PRO A 147 -4.54 18.58 16.66
N GLU A 148 -5.16 19.66 17.14
CA GLU A 148 -4.70 20.30 18.36
C GLU A 148 -4.78 19.31 19.53
N MET A 149 -3.69 19.22 20.28
CA MET A 149 -3.64 18.37 21.45
C MET A 149 -4.69 18.86 22.47
N PRO A 150 -5.56 17.99 22.98
CA PRO A 150 -6.47 18.35 24.07
C PRO A 150 -5.72 18.90 25.29
N ASP A 151 -6.29 19.90 25.96
CA ASP A 151 -5.61 20.63 27.05
C ASP A 151 -5.17 19.74 28.21
N TYR A 152 -5.93 18.69 28.54
CA TYR A 152 -5.56 17.75 29.59
C TYR A 152 -4.27 16.97 29.27
N LEU A 153 -3.98 16.70 27.99
CA LEU A 153 -2.72 16.06 27.59
C LEU A 153 -1.55 17.06 27.62
N LYS A 154 -1.81 18.34 27.29
CA LYS A 154 -0.80 19.40 27.40
C LYS A 154 -0.30 19.51 28.85
N GLN A 155 -1.22 19.49 29.82
CA GLN A 155 -0.91 19.55 31.25
C GLN A 155 -0.04 18.36 31.70
N ILE A 156 -0.37 17.13 31.29
CA ILE A 156 0.44 15.94 31.62
C ILE A 156 1.87 16.06 31.08
N ILE A 157 2.05 16.57 29.85
CA ILE A 157 3.38 16.75 29.25
C ILE A 157 4.19 17.81 30.02
N GLU A 158 3.55 18.88 30.48
CA GLU A 158 4.21 19.91 31.30
C GLU A 158 4.62 19.36 32.68
N GLU A 159 3.79 18.51 33.30
CA GLU A 159 4.11 17.86 34.58
C GLU A 159 5.25 16.83 34.47
N MET A 160 5.42 16.22 33.30
CA MET A 160 6.45 15.20 33.02
C MET A 160 7.76 15.78 32.45
N LYS A 161 7.83 17.09 32.19
CA LYS A 161 9.03 17.80 31.74
C LYS A 161 9.96 18.13 32.91
#